data_AF-A8T128-F1
#
_entry.id   AF-A8T128-F1
#
_cell.length_a   1.000
_cell.length_b   1.000
_cell.length_c   1.000
_cell.angle_alpha   90.00
_cell.angle_beta   90.00
_cell.angle_gamma   90.00
#
_symmetry.space_group_name_H-M   'P 1'
#
loop_
_entity.id
_entity.type
_entity.pdbx_description
1 polymer ?
#
loop_
_entity_poly.entity_id
_entity_poly.type
_entity_poly.pdbx_seq_one_letter_code
_entity_poly.pdbx_strand_id
1 'polypeptide(L)'
;MFLRSAQTLKNATEVVQSFFVPAIQDTIEVRKLSARQSRPHFIVVFAASVKKEDWQQIQVVTEVSYVRNRLRYATKPSKQFPELECVESQLEEKINSVIRSSMLLAAK
;
A
#
# COMPACT_ATOMS: atom_id res chain seq x y z
N MET A 1 -9.87 11.70 -3.58
CA MET A 1 -8.46 11.48 -3.23
C MET A 1 -8.43 10.68 -1.93
N PHE A 2 -7.64 9.60 -1.87
CA PHE A 2 -7.51 8.80 -0.64
C PHE A 2 -6.30 9.32 0.16
N LEU A 3 -6.54 9.63 1.44
CA LEU A 3 -5.55 10.21 2.34
C LEU A 3 -5.51 9.42 3.65
N ARG A 4 -4.32 9.32 4.25
CA ARG A 4 -4.12 8.76 5.60
C ARG A 4 -3.24 9.68 6.41
N SER A 5 -3.49 9.76 7.72
CA SER A 5 -2.62 10.55 8.57
C SER A 5 -1.26 9.87 8.73
N ALA A 6 -0.19 10.66 8.83
CA ALA A 6 1.15 10.13 9.10
C ALA A 6 1.19 9.33 10.41
N GLN A 7 0.40 9.75 11.41
CA GLN A 7 0.24 9.01 12.66
C GLN A 7 -0.33 7.60 12.44
N THR A 8 -1.37 7.45 11.61
CA THR A 8 -1.92 6.11 11.28
C THR A 8 -0.86 5.25 10.60
N LEU A 9 -0.12 5.79 9.62
CA LEU A 9 0.93 5.02 8.94
C LEU A 9 2.06 4.63 9.89
N LYS A 10 2.49 5.50 10.80
CA LYS A 10 3.59 5.22 11.73
C LYS A 10 3.17 4.24 12.85
N ASN A 11 1.98 4.42 13.41
CA ASN A 11 1.63 3.78 14.69
C ASN A 11 0.59 2.66 14.57
N ALA A 12 -0.15 2.60 13.46
CA ALA A 12 -1.24 1.61 13.26
C ALA A 12 -0.99 0.70 12.06
N THR A 13 0.18 0.78 11.43
CA THR A 13 0.55 -0.09 10.33
C THR A 13 1.98 -0.60 10.45
N GLU A 14 2.21 -1.78 9.91
CA GLU A 14 3.52 -2.40 9.78
C GLU A 14 3.91 -2.52 8.32
N VAL A 15 5.17 -2.23 7.99
CA VAL A 15 5.69 -2.43 6.63
C VAL A 15 5.81 -3.93 6.37
N VAL A 16 5.09 -4.42 5.37
CA VAL A 16 5.17 -5.81 4.92
C VAL A 16 6.33 -5.99 3.95
N GLN A 17 6.43 -5.06 2.99
CA GLN A 17 7.51 -5.05 2.01
C GLN A 17 7.65 -3.66 1.40
N SER A 18 8.88 -3.33 1.00
CA SER A 18 9.21 -2.13 0.23
C SER A 18 9.91 -2.53 -1.07
N PHE A 19 9.65 -1.81 -2.16
CA PHE A 19 10.33 -2.05 -3.43
C PHE A 19 10.45 -0.76 -4.25
N PHE A 20 11.58 -0.60 -4.93
CA PHE A 20 11.83 0.52 -5.82
C PHE A 20 11.08 0.36 -7.15
N VAL A 21 10.53 1.46 -7.66
CA VAL A 21 9.86 1.54 -8.96
C VAL A 21 10.63 2.52 -9.85
N PRO A 22 11.44 2.02 -10.80
CA PRO A 22 12.30 2.87 -11.63
C PRO A 22 11.55 3.94 -12.42
N ALA A 23 10.34 3.64 -12.89
CA ALA A 23 9.53 4.54 -13.72
C ALA A 23 9.19 5.88 -13.02
N ILE A 24 9.09 5.88 -11.70
CA ILE A 24 8.77 7.07 -10.89
C ILE A 24 9.93 7.48 -9.98
N GLN A 25 11.05 6.77 -10.04
CA GLN A 25 12.23 6.96 -9.18
C GLN A 25 11.90 7.01 -7.68
N ASP A 26 10.89 6.27 -7.23
CA ASP A 26 10.47 6.24 -5.83
C ASP A 26 10.34 4.78 -5.33
N THR A 27 10.35 4.63 -4.01
CA THR A 27 10.11 3.36 -3.34
C THR A 27 8.67 3.30 -2.87
N ILE A 28 7.98 2.22 -3.22
CA ILE A 28 6.65 1.93 -2.71
C ILE A 28 6.76 1.03 -1.49
N GLU A 29 5.97 1.35 -0.45
CA GLU A 29 5.78 0.52 0.73
C GLU A 29 4.37 -0.04 0.74
N VAL A 30 4.26 -1.35 0.95
CA VAL A 30 3.00 -2.02 1.25
C VAL A 30 2.92 -2.20 2.76
N ARG A 31 1.98 -1.51 3.39
CA ARG A 31 1.82 -1.48 4.85
C ARG A 31 0.53 -2.18 5.26
N LYS A 32 0.57 -3.07 6.26
CA LYS A 32 -0.61 -3.77 6.79
C LYS A 32 -1.15 -3.05 8.01
N LEU A 33 -2.46 -2.83 8.07
CA LEU A 33 -3.15 -2.27 9.23
C LEU A 33 -3.21 -3.33 10.35
N SER A 34 -2.57 -3.06 11.49
CA SER A 34 -2.37 -4.04 12.57
C SER A 34 -3.69 -4.45 13.27
N ALA A 35 -4.67 -3.54 13.34
CA ALA A 35 -5.92 -3.77 14.08
C ALA A 35 -6.98 -4.65 13.36
N ARG A 36 -6.80 -4.98 12.07
CA ARG A 36 -7.83 -5.67 11.27
C ARG A 36 -7.43 -7.10 10.90
N GLN A 37 -7.63 -8.05 11.82
CA GLN A 37 -7.30 -9.46 11.57
C GLN A 37 -8.32 -10.19 10.68
N SER A 38 -9.63 -9.98 10.91
CA SER A 38 -10.69 -10.68 10.14
C SER A 38 -10.87 -10.17 8.71
N ARG A 39 -10.44 -8.93 8.44
CA ARG A 39 -10.43 -8.30 7.12
C ARG A 39 -9.11 -7.54 6.93
N PRO A 40 -8.02 -8.27 6.64
CA PRO A 40 -6.71 -7.65 6.45
C PRO A 40 -6.79 -6.53 5.44
N HIS A 41 -6.24 -5.39 5.83
CA HIS A 41 -6.28 -4.17 5.05
C HIS A 41 -4.87 -3.64 4.89
N PHE A 42 -4.54 -3.24 3.67
CA PHE A 42 -3.22 -2.81 3.27
C PHE A 42 -3.31 -1.41 2.70
N ILE A 43 -2.34 -0.58 3.05
CA ILE A 43 -2.20 0.78 2.58
C ILE A 43 -0.88 0.84 1.81
N VAL A 44 -0.95 1.29 0.56
CA VAL A 44 0.20 1.41 -0.34
C VAL A 44 0.55 2.88 -0.46
N VAL A 45 1.81 3.22 -0.18
CA VAL A 45 2.30 4.61 -0.13
C VAL A 45 3.70 4.71 -0.72
N PHE A 46 4.11 5.91 -1.08
CA PHE A 46 5.51 6.21 -1.34
C PHE A 46 6.28 6.34 -0.02
N ALA A 47 7.43 5.67 0.07
CA ALA A 47 8.28 5.68 1.25
C ALA A 47 8.74 7.09 1.61
N ALA A 48 9.05 7.91 0.60
CA ALA A 48 9.43 9.30 0.78
C ALA A 48 8.34 10.12 1.49
N SER A 49 7.06 9.85 1.19
CA SER A 49 5.93 10.57 1.78
C SER A 49 5.74 10.28 3.27
N VAL A 50 6.10 9.08 3.74
CA VAL A 50 5.99 8.70 5.17
C VAL A 50 7.09 9.33 6.02
N LYS A 51 8.25 9.59 5.42
CA LYS A 51 9.44 10.14 6.11
C LYS A 51 9.38 11.65 6.33
N LYS A 52 8.58 12.39 5.57
CA LYS A 52 8.44 13.84 5.76
C LYS A 52 7.63 14.11 7.03
N GLU A 53 8.27 14.71 8.03
CA GLU A 53 7.66 14.97 9.35
C GLU A 53 6.54 16.02 9.32
N ASP A 54 6.54 16.90 8.31
CA ASP A 54 5.62 18.04 8.23
C ASP A 54 4.19 17.68 7.79
N TRP A 55 3.97 16.47 7.27
CA TRP A 55 2.70 16.13 6.61
C TRP A 55 1.74 15.43 7.57
N GLN A 56 0.71 16.16 8.01
CA GLN A 56 -0.37 15.54 8.79
C GLN A 56 -1.18 14.54 7.96
N GLN A 57 -1.28 14.75 6.65
CA GLN A 57 -1.97 13.83 5.72
C GLN A 57 -1.08 13.46 4.54
N ILE A 58 -1.04 12.16 4.26
CA ILE A 58 -0.26 11.54 3.19
C ILE A 58 -1.26 10.96 2.19
N GLN A 59 -1.07 11.33 0.93
CA GLN A 59 -1.81 10.72 -0.16
C GLN A 59 -1.35 9.28 -0.37
N VAL A 60 -2.32 8.38 -0.43
CA VAL A 60 -2.05 6.95 -0.63
C VAL A 60 -2.12 6.61 -2.10
N VAL A 61 -1.24 5.72 -2.54
CA VAL A 61 -1.23 5.19 -3.91
C VAL A 61 -2.50 4.38 -4.12
N THR A 62 -2.78 3.47 -3.19
CA THR A 62 -4.02 2.71 -3.15
C THR A 62 -4.21 2.07 -1.76
N GLU A 63 -5.41 1.58 -1.50
CA GLU A 63 -5.72 0.71 -0.39
C GLU A 63 -6.28 -0.60 -0.91
N VAL A 64 -5.85 -1.71 -0.31
CA VAL A 64 -6.24 -3.04 -0.74
C VAL A 64 -6.79 -3.80 0.45
N SER A 65 -8.01 -4.30 0.33
CA SER A 65 -8.61 -5.21 1.31
C SER A 65 -8.50 -6.65 0.82
N TYR A 66 -8.10 -7.56 1.70
CA TYR A 66 -8.10 -9.00 1.41
C TYR A 66 -9.32 -9.65 2.06
N VAL A 67 -10.27 -10.12 1.24
CA VAL A 67 -11.55 -10.67 1.70
C VAL A 67 -11.89 -11.90 0.88
N ARG A 68 -12.19 -13.03 1.54
CA ARG A 68 -12.56 -14.31 0.89
C ARG A 68 -11.56 -14.73 -0.19
N ASN A 69 -10.26 -14.67 0.13
CA ASN A 69 -9.16 -14.99 -0.78
C ASN A 69 -9.10 -14.12 -2.07
N ARG A 70 -9.67 -12.92 -2.03
CA ARG A 70 -9.65 -11.95 -3.13
C ARG A 70 -9.12 -10.61 -2.65
N LEU A 71 -8.37 -9.94 -3.52
CA LEU A 71 -7.88 -8.59 -3.31
C LEU A 71 -8.87 -7.60 -3.90
N ARG A 72 -9.22 -6.58 -3.13
CA ARG A 72 -10.14 -5.51 -3.53
C ARG A 72 -9.45 -4.17 -3.35
N TYR A 73 -9.17 -3.52 -4.47
CA TYR A 73 -8.60 -2.18 -4.52
C TYR A 73 -9.70 -1.15 -4.25
N ALA A 74 -9.46 -0.23 -3.33
CA ALA A 74 -10.35 0.90 -3.09
C ALA A 74 -10.29 1.93 -4.23
N THR A 75 -9.12 2.03 -4.87
CA THR A 75 -8.86 2.89 -6.02
C THR A 75 -7.71 2.31 -6.83
N LYS A 76 -7.66 2.60 -8.13
CA LYS A 76 -6.51 2.27 -8.95
C LYS A 76 -5.33 3.21 -8.64
N PRO A 77 -4.07 2.74 -8.65
CA PRO A 77 -2.90 3.60 -8.50
C PRO A 77 -2.91 4.82 -9.45
N SER A 78 -3.21 4.61 -10.74
CA SER A 78 -3.27 5.68 -11.75
C SER A 78 -4.34 6.73 -11.48
N LYS A 79 -5.40 6.39 -10.74
CA LYS A 79 -6.45 7.34 -10.37
C LYS A 79 -6.03 8.32 -9.28
N GLN A 80 -5.02 7.97 -8.48
CA GLN A 80 -4.42 8.89 -7.50
C GLN A 80 -3.18 9.59 -8.06
N PHE A 81 -2.40 8.86 -8.87
CA PHE A 81 -1.12 9.30 -9.44
C PHE A 81 -1.07 8.92 -10.93
N PRO A 82 -1.51 9.81 -11.84
CA PRO A 82 -1.60 9.52 -13.27
C PRO A 82 -0.30 9.01 -13.90
N GLU A 83 0.86 9.42 -13.38
CA GLU A 83 2.19 8.96 -13.80
C GLU A 83 2.40 7.44 -13.62
N LEU A 84 1.57 6.76 -12.82
CA LEU A 84 1.61 5.31 -12.64
C LEU A 84 0.89 4.54 -13.74
N GLU A 85 0.16 5.19 -14.64
CA GLU A 85 -0.66 4.51 -15.65
C GLU A 85 0.16 3.55 -16.52
N CYS A 86 1.39 3.94 -16.90
CA CYS A 86 2.29 3.12 -17.72
C CYS A 86 2.82 1.86 -17.02
N VAL A 87 2.80 1.83 -15.67
CA VAL A 87 3.31 0.72 -14.86
C VAL A 87 2.24 0.07 -13.98
N GLU A 88 0.97 0.47 -14.12
CA GLU A 88 -0.12 0.08 -13.22
C GLU A 88 -0.25 -1.44 -13.12
N SER A 89 -0.23 -2.15 -14.24
CA SER A 89 -0.38 -3.62 -14.26
C SER A 89 0.76 -4.32 -13.50
N GLN A 90 2.01 -3.92 -13.74
CA GLN A 90 3.19 -4.48 -13.05
C GLN A 90 3.16 -4.15 -11.55
N LEU A 91 2.71 -2.93 -11.21
CA LEU A 91 2.58 -2.49 -9.83
C LEU A 91 1.49 -3.30 -9.10
N GLU A 92 0.33 -3.51 -9.71
CA GLU A 92 -0.75 -4.32 -9.15
C GLU A 92 -0.30 -5.78 -8.97
N GLU A 93 0.37 -6.38 -9.95
CA GLU A 93 0.94 -7.74 -9.82
C GLU A 93 1.90 -7.85 -8.64
N LYS A 94 2.79 -6.87 -8.48
CA LYS A 94 3.77 -6.87 -7.39
C LYS A 94 3.08 -6.71 -6.03
N ILE A 95 2.16 -5.75 -5.88
CA ILE A 95 1.35 -5.56 -4.67
C ILE A 95 0.57 -6.85 -4.33
N ASN A 96 -0.06 -7.47 -5.33
CA ASN A 96 -0.83 -8.70 -5.17
C ASN A 96 0.05 -9.84 -4.65
N SER A 97 1.25 -9.99 -5.20
CA SER A 97 2.24 -10.99 -4.77
C SER A 97 2.69 -10.78 -3.32
N VAL A 98 3.02 -9.53 -2.94
CA VAL A 98 3.38 -9.14 -1.57
C VAL A 98 2.28 -9.53 -0.58
N ILE A 99 1.05 -9.10 -0.87
CA ILE A 99 -0.08 -9.30 0.04
C ILE A 99 -0.37 -10.80 0.19
N ARG A 100 -0.43 -11.55 -0.90
CA ARG A 100 -0.68 -13.00 -0.85
C ARG A 100 0.38 -13.73 -0.04
N SER A 101 1.66 -13.41 -0.24
CA SER A 101 2.77 -13.98 0.53
C SER A 101 2.64 -13.69 2.02
N SER A 102 2.29 -12.44 2.37
CA SER A 102 2.05 -12.03 3.76
C SER A 102 0.90 -12.80 4.41
N MET A 103 -0.17 -13.08 3.66
CA MET A 103 -1.33 -13.84 4.18
C MET A 103 -1.02 -15.33 4.35
N LEU A 104 -0.16 -15.91 3.51
CA LEU A 104 0.30 -17.29 3.66
C LEU A 104 1.21 -17.46 4.88
N LEU A 105 2.10 -16.51 5.15
CA LEU A 105 2.98 -16.53 6.31
C LEU A 105 2.21 -16.41 7.64
N ALA A 106 1.10 -15.67 7.65
CA ALA A 106 0.25 -15.51 8.84
C ALA A 106 -0.65 -16.73 9.14
N ALA A 107 -0.71 -17.72 8.26
CA ALA A 107 -1.54 -18.92 8.41
C ALA A 107 -0.78 -20.15 8.95
N LYS A 108 0.53 -20.01 9.22
CA LYS A 108 1.36 -21.00 9.90
C LYS A 108 1.53 -20.62 11.37
#